data_AF-A0A2S6BR55-F1
#
_entry.id   AF-A0A2S6BR55-F1
#
_cell.length_a   1.000
_cell.length_b   1.000
_cell.length_c   1.000
_cell.angle_alpha   90.00
_cell.angle_beta   90.00
_cell.angle_gamma   90.00
#
_symmetry.space_group_name_H-M   'P 1'
#
loop_
_entity.id
_entity.type
_entity.pdbx_description
1 polymer ?
#
loop_
_entity_poly.entity_id
_entity_poly.type
_entity_poly.pdbx_seq_one_letter_code
_entity_poly.pdbx_strand_id
1 'polypeptide(L)'
;MAEAQVFTADAAQEVIDSVVKSVPADQIDATFKSDSIDLINKALGSRILSFSDEWFAAADNLTTPTPPVRKPGVFTYAGAWYDGWETRRHNTEPFDWVVIRLGVASGRVKGVEIDTAFFNGNQAPEVAVQGVFVDDTREEETKTAKFWDNDSNVETILPKQECGPSQRHGWLLPKTTDKAYTHVRLQMFPDGGIARFRLFGEVVPVLPQDVNEIFDLAATVNGGVAISCSDQHFGTKDNLLLPGRGVDMGDGWETKRSRGEHVDWTIIKLGIPDGLIEKIVVDTAHFRGNFPQKVQVFAAPASEIAPGSDSGDWVEVLKPQKTGPDAEHEYGNEVLERVEGERYGFVKLVIIPDGGVKRVRVFGKRG
;
A
#
# COMPACT_ATOMS: atom_id res chain seq x y z
N MET A 1 1.82 54.87 13.93
CA MET A 1 1.11 54.42 12.71
C MET A 1 1.57 53.00 12.47
N ALA A 2 0.82 52.02 12.96
CA ALA A 2 1.11 50.61 12.71
C ALA A 2 0.49 50.26 11.35
N GLU A 3 1.31 49.86 10.39
CA GLU A 3 0.83 49.36 9.10
C GLU A 3 0.14 48.01 9.35
N ALA A 4 -1.16 47.95 9.08
CA ALA A 4 -1.91 46.71 9.04
C ALA A 4 -1.46 45.93 7.79
N GLN A 5 -0.82 44.77 7.99
CA GLN A 5 -0.55 43.83 6.90
C GLN A 5 -1.88 43.32 6.35
N VAL A 6 -2.20 43.73 5.13
CA VAL A 6 -3.34 43.22 4.36
C VAL A 6 -2.97 41.83 3.87
N PHE A 7 -3.50 40.79 4.53
CA PHE A 7 -3.44 39.43 4.01
C PHE A 7 -4.35 39.34 2.78
N THR A 8 -3.78 39.03 1.62
CA THR A 8 -4.54 38.81 0.38
C THR A 8 -5.24 37.45 0.44
N ALA A 9 -6.35 37.29 -0.29
CA ALA A 9 -7.07 36.01 -0.38
C ALA A 9 -6.17 34.88 -0.92
N ASP A 10 -5.22 35.21 -1.81
CA ASP A 10 -4.24 34.27 -2.36
C ASP A 10 -3.24 33.78 -1.30
N ALA A 11 -2.76 34.66 -0.42
CA ALA A 11 -1.87 34.27 0.68
C ALA A 11 -2.59 33.43 1.75
N ALA A 12 -3.90 33.68 1.97
CA ALA A 12 -4.72 32.86 2.85
C ALA A 12 -4.99 31.47 2.23
N GLN A 13 -5.19 31.41 0.92
CA GLN A 13 -5.40 30.15 0.18
C GLN A 13 -4.11 29.30 0.15
N GLU A 14 -2.93 29.92 -0.05
CA GLU A 14 -1.63 29.23 0.05
C GLU A 14 -1.37 28.66 1.45
N VAL A 15 -1.79 29.36 2.51
CA VAL A 15 -1.72 28.84 3.88
C VAL A 15 -2.68 27.68 4.08
N ILE A 16 -3.93 27.77 3.60
CA ILE A 16 -4.92 26.68 3.67
C ILE A 16 -4.45 25.44 2.88
N ASP A 17 -3.80 25.64 1.73
CA ASP A 17 -3.26 24.59 0.88
C ASP A 17 -1.86 24.11 1.32
N SER A 18 -1.33 24.61 2.44
CA SER A 18 -0.11 24.14 3.09
C SER A 18 -0.37 23.30 4.35
N VAL A 19 -1.63 23.15 4.77
CA VAL A 19 -2.01 22.43 5.99
C VAL A 19 -2.51 21.02 5.66
N VAL A 20 -2.12 20.07 6.50
CA VAL A 20 -2.59 18.68 6.44
C VAL A 20 -4.10 18.63 6.58
N LYS A 21 -4.79 17.92 5.68
CA LYS A 21 -6.25 17.82 5.64
C LYS A 21 -6.69 16.51 6.28
N SER A 22 -7.51 16.58 7.32
CA SER A 22 -8.15 15.38 7.90
C SER A 22 -9.10 14.77 6.87
N VAL A 23 -9.06 13.44 6.74
CA VAL A 23 -9.92 12.65 5.86
C VAL A 23 -10.93 11.90 6.73
N PRO A 24 -12.25 12.07 6.49
CA PRO A 24 -13.27 11.29 7.20
C PRO A 24 -13.04 9.79 7.08
N ALA A 25 -13.30 9.03 8.15
CA ALA A 25 -13.00 7.60 8.23
C ALA A 25 -13.62 6.76 7.09
N ASP A 26 -14.80 7.15 6.62
CA ASP A 26 -15.53 6.54 5.50
C ASP A 26 -14.98 6.91 4.11
N GLN A 27 -14.13 7.94 4.03
CA GLN A 27 -13.53 8.43 2.79
C GLN A 27 -12.04 8.08 2.65
N ILE A 28 -11.38 7.53 3.69
CA ILE A 28 -9.96 7.17 3.67
C ILE A 28 -9.64 6.24 2.49
N ASP A 29 -10.45 5.19 2.30
CA ASP A 29 -10.22 4.19 1.26
C ASP A 29 -10.33 4.79 -0.14
N ALA A 30 -11.36 5.60 -0.39
CA ALA A 30 -11.56 6.28 -1.67
C ALA A 30 -10.45 7.31 -1.97
N THR A 31 -9.86 7.88 -0.92
CA THR A 31 -8.81 8.91 -1.03
C THR A 31 -7.44 8.31 -1.38
N PHE A 32 -7.12 7.11 -0.86
CA PHE A 32 -5.78 6.55 -0.94
C PHE A 32 -5.66 5.23 -1.73
N LYS A 33 -6.65 4.33 -1.69
CA LYS A 33 -6.48 2.95 -2.20
C LYS A 33 -6.60 2.80 -3.73
N SER A 34 -6.92 3.88 -4.46
CA SER A 34 -7.09 3.86 -5.92
C SER A 34 -5.83 4.29 -6.68
N ASP A 35 -4.96 5.08 -6.06
CA ASP A 35 -3.81 5.71 -6.71
C ASP A 35 -2.53 5.71 -5.86
N SER A 36 -2.56 5.13 -4.67
CA SER A 36 -1.44 5.12 -3.73
C SER A 36 -1.17 3.72 -3.18
N ILE A 37 0.05 3.50 -2.73
CA ILE A 37 0.52 2.24 -2.14
C ILE A 37 0.76 2.46 -0.64
N ASP A 38 0.36 1.51 0.20
CA ASP A 38 0.81 1.47 1.61
C ASP A 38 2.28 1.05 1.66
N LEU A 39 3.18 2.03 1.75
CA LEU A 39 4.63 1.85 1.64
C LEU A 39 5.21 1.04 2.81
N ILE A 40 4.48 0.92 3.92
CA ILE A 40 4.86 0.12 5.10
C ILE A 40 4.06 -1.17 5.20
N ASN A 41 3.35 -1.59 4.15
CA ASN A 41 2.64 -2.86 4.14
C ASN A 41 3.62 -4.02 4.36
N LYS A 42 3.36 -4.83 5.40
CA LYS A 42 4.21 -5.97 5.77
C LYS A 42 4.35 -7.00 4.64
N ALA A 43 3.33 -7.15 3.80
CA ALA A 43 3.38 -8.07 2.65
C ALA A 43 4.31 -7.59 1.53
N LEU A 44 4.70 -6.31 1.51
CA LEU A 44 5.79 -5.80 0.66
C LEU A 44 7.19 -6.08 1.26
N GLY A 45 7.26 -6.54 2.52
CA GLY A 45 8.52 -6.78 3.22
C GLY A 45 8.98 -5.62 4.10
N SER A 46 8.06 -4.76 4.55
CA SER A 46 8.38 -3.75 5.56
C SER A 46 8.82 -4.40 6.87
N ARG A 47 9.64 -3.70 7.65
CA ARG A 47 10.24 -4.26 8.88
C ARG A 47 10.19 -3.24 10.01
N ILE A 48 9.74 -3.68 11.19
CA ILE A 48 9.99 -2.95 12.43
C ILE A 48 11.47 -3.12 12.78
N LEU A 49 12.22 -2.02 12.90
CA LEU A 49 13.64 -2.07 13.19
C LEU A 49 13.95 -1.89 14.67
N SER A 50 13.20 -1.00 15.33
CA SER A 50 13.30 -0.75 16.76
C SER A 50 12.07 0.03 17.26
N PHE A 51 11.91 0.07 18.58
CA PHE A 51 10.81 0.72 19.27
C PHE A 51 11.24 1.13 20.68
N SER A 52 10.48 2.01 21.33
CA SER A 52 10.69 2.38 22.73
C SER A 52 10.19 1.30 23.71
N ASP A 53 8.99 0.76 23.50
CA ASP A 53 8.36 -0.26 24.33
C ASP A 53 7.32 -1.06 23.51
N GLU A 54 6.99 -2.28 23.95
CA GLU A 54 5.97 -3.18 23.35
C GLU A 54 5.29 -4.03 24.44
N TRP A 55 5.13 -3.50 25.65
CA TRP A 55 4.78 -4.32 26.81
C TRP A 55 3.47 -5.09 26.68
N PHE A 56 2.41 -4.46 26.18
CA PHE A 56 1.09 -5.10 26.08
C PHE A 56 0.87 -5.75 24.71
N ALA A 57 1.35 -5.12 23.63
CA ALA A 57 1.21 -5.64 22.28
C ALA A 57 2.35 -5.16 21.35
N ALA A 58 2.78 -6.03 20.42
CA ALA A 58 3.93 -5.80 19.57
C ALA A 58 3.66 -4.80 18.43
N ALA A 59 4.62 -3.94 18.13
CA ALA A 59 4.59 -2.97 17.06
C ALA A 59 4.55 -3.60 15.66
N ASP A 60 4.99 -4.86 15.54
CA ASP A 60 4.85 -5.67 14.32
C ASP A 60 3.40 -5.80 13.82
N ASN A 61 2.40 -5.62 14.70
CA ASN A 61 0.99 -5.62 14.32
C ASN A 61 0.60 -4.37 13.50
N LEU A 62 1.31 -3.25 13.63
CA LEU A 62 0.95 -1.97 12.99
C LEU A 62 0.86 -2.07 11.47
N THR A 63 1.76 -2.84 10.87
CA THR A 63 1.91 -2.98 9.42
C THR A 63 1.16 -4.18 8.85
N THR A 64 0.45 -4.95 9.69
CA THR A 64 -0.32 -6.13 9.27
C THR A 64 -1.42 -5.72 8.29
N PRO A 65 -1.54 -6.32 7.08
CA PRO A 65 -2.44 -5.82 6.04
C PRO A 65 -3.93 -5.93 6.40
N THR A 66 -4.31 -6.94 7.17
CA THR A 66 -5.70 -7.20 7.52
C THR A 66 -6.23 -6.16 8.51
N PRO A 67 -7.56 -5.90 8.52
CA PRO A 67 -8.19 -5.13 9.57
C PRO A 67 -7.86 -5.69 10.97
N PRO A 68 -7.76 -4.84 12.00
CA PRO A 68 -7.62 -5.28 13.38
C PRO A 68 -8.72 -6.26 13.80
N VAL A 69 -8.38 -7.25 14.62
CA VAL A 69 -9.36 -8.15 15.24
C VAL A 69 -9.33 -8.06 16.76
N ARG A 70 -10.49 -8.24 17.39
CA ARG A 70 -10.60 -8.33 18.84
C ARG A 70 -10.91 -9.77 19.27
N LYS A 71 -10.26 -10.23 20.34
CA LYS A 71 -10.55 -11.52 20.97
C LYS A 71 -10.93 -11.33 22.45
N PRO A 72 -12.19 -10.96 22.74
CA PRO A 72 -12.64 -10.77 24.12
C PRO A 72 -12.37 -12.00 24.99
N GLY A 73 -11.83 -11.79 26.19
CA GLY A 73 -11.51 -12.86 27.14
C GLY A 73 -10.17 -13.58 26.90
N VAL A 74 -9.44 -13.24 25.84
CA VAL A 74 -8.07 -13.73 25.63
C VAL A 74 -7.08 -12.79 26.32
N PHE A 75 -6.24 -13.34 27.19
CA PHE A 75 -5.21 -12.62 27.93
C PHE A 75 -3.83 -13.21 27.64
N THR A 76 -2.84 -12.33 27.56
CA THR A 76 -1.40 -12.64 27.57
C THR A 76 -0.87 -12.50 29.00
N TYR A 77 0.43 -12.75 29.20
CA TYR A 77 1.06 -12.49 30.49
C TYR A 77 1.05 -10.99 30.86
N ALA A 78 0.95 -10.10 29.88
CA ALA A 78 0.99 -8.65 30.07
C ALA A 78 -0.39 -8.03 30.27
N GLY A 79 -1.48 -8.67 29.82
CA GLY A 79 -2.83 -8.11 29.90
C GLY A 79 -3.80 -8.72 28.90
N ALA A 80 -4.85 -7.99 28.53
CA ALA A 80 -5.74 -8.42 27.46
C ALA A 80 -4.96 -8.47 26.13
N TRP A 81 -5.24 -9.47 25.29
CA TRP A 81 -4.62 -9.55 23.97
C TRP A 81 -5.20 -8.48 23.03
N TYR A 82 -4.32 -7.74 22.37
CA TYR A 82 -4.66 -6.73 21.36
C TYR A 82 -3.98 -7.03 20.02
N ASP A 83 -4.71 -6.75 18.95
CA ASP A 83 -4.18 -6.75 17.58
C ASP A 83 -3.72 -5.33 17.23
N GLY A 84 -2.57 -4.96 17.76
CA GLY A 84 -1.99 -3.63 17.63
C GLY A 84 -0.67 -3.51 18.37
N TRP A 85 -0.14 -2.30 18.44
CA TRP A 85 0.97 -1.91 19.31
C TRP A 85 0.41 -1.27 20.57
N GLU A 86 0.88 -1.66 21.75
CA GLU A 86 0.49 -1.01 23.01
C GLU A 86 1.65 -1.02 24.01
N THR A 87 1.95 0.17 24.54
CA THR A 87 3.09 0.42 25.42
C THR A 87 2.70 0.53 26.90
N ARG A 88 3.67 0.47 27.80
CA ARG A 88 3.42 0.69 29.24
C ARG A 88 2.87 2.08 29.51
N ARG A 89 2.01 2.13 30.52
CA ARG A 89 1.48 3.38 31.05
C ARG A 89 2.54 4.22 31.73
N HIS A 90 2.29 5.53 31.76
CA HIS A 90 3.06 6.52 32.51
C HIS A 90 4.49 6.64 31.97
N ASN A 91 4.61 6.70 30.64
CA ASN A 91 5.87 6.99 30.00
C ASN A 91 6.42 8.31 30.55
N THR A 92 7.67 8.29 31.02
CA THR A 92 8.36 9.47 31.55
C THR A 92 8.99 10.31 30.44
N GLU A 93 9.17 9.71 29.26
CA GLU A 93 9.61 10.40 28.06
C GLU A 93 8.44 11.12 27.36
N PRO A 94 8.70 12.09 26.47
CA PRO A 94 7.63 12.85 25.83
C PRO A 94 6.72 12.03 24.91
N PHE A 95 7.21 10.89 24.39
CA PHE A 95 6.49 9.99 23.50
C PHE A 95 7.12 8.61 23.44
N ASP A 96 6.31 7.61 23.14
CA ASP A 96 6.74 6.33 22.61
C ASP A 96 6.95 6.41 21.10
N TRP A 97 7.80 5.54 20.55
CA TRP A 97 8.10 5.54 19.13
C TRP A 97 8.39 4.15 18.57
N VAL A 98 8.20 4.02 17.26
CA VAL A 98 8.60 2.84 16.47
C VAL A 98 9.24 3.28 15.16
N VAL A 99 10.33 2.62 14.78
CA VAL A 99 11.05 2.82 13.52
C VAL A 99 10.73 1.69 12.56
N ILE A 100 10.36 2.06 11.33
CA ILE A 100 9.89 1.15 10.29
C ILE A 100 10.72 1.38 9.02
N ARG A 101 11.33 0.31 8.49
CA ARG A 101 11.84 0.27 7.11
C ARG A 101 10.67 0.05 6.16
N LEU A 102 10.52 0.89 5.14
CA LEU A 102 9.50 0.71 4.10
C LEU A 102 9.68 -0.65 3.40
N GLY A 103 8.57 -1.25 2.93
CA GLY A 103 8.60 -2.50 2.15
C GLY A 103 9.05 -2.32 0.70
N VAL A 104 9.34 -1.08 0.30
CA VAL A 104 9.84 -0.73 -1.03
C VAL A 104 11.22 -0.08 -0.91
N ALA A 105 11.94 0.01 -2.03
CA ALA A 105 13.26 0.63 -2.05
C ALA A 105 13.22 2.04 -1.44
N SER A 106 12.32 2.89 -1.94
CA SER A 106 11.95 4.16 -1.32
C SER A 106 10.58 4.63 -1.82
N GLY A 107 9.97 5.62 -1.16
CA GLY A 107 8.69 6.17 -1.61
C GLY A 107 8.44 7.60 -1.14
N ARG A 108 7.64 8.33 -1.90
CA ARG A 108 7.13 9.67 -1.57
C ARG A 108 5.77 9.54 -0.91
N VAL A 109 5.51 10.29 0.15
CA VAL A 109 4.30 10.12 0.97
C VAL A 109 3.23 11.11 0.53
N LYS A 110 2.01 10.62 0.32
CA LYS A 110 0.80 11.39 0.02
C LYS A 110 -0.07 11.57 1.28
N GLY A 111 -0.10 10.58 2.16
CA GLY A 111 -0.92 10.63 3.36
C GLY A 111 -0.63 9.53 4.37
N VAL A 112 -1.28 9.64 5.51
CA VAL A 112 -1.12 8.75 6.67
C VAL A 112 -2.50 8.29 7.14
N GLU A 113 -2.61 7.03 7.54
CA GLU A 113 -3.74 6.54 8.33
C GLU A 113 -3.25 5.93 9.65
N ILE A 114 -3.93 6.27 10.75
CA ILE A 114 -3.78 5.65 12.05
C ILE A 114 -5.13 5.09 12.48
N ASP A 115 -5.18 3.78 12.70
CA ASP A 115 -6.36 3.08 13.21
C ASP A 115 -6.16 2.77 14.68
N THR A 116 -7.03 3.28 15.56
CA THR A 116 -7.02 3.00 16.99
C THR A 116 -8.04 1.93 17.39
N ALA A 117 -8.56 1.15 16.43
CA ALA A 117 -9.57 0.11 16.66
C ALA A 117 -9.35 -0.69 17.95
N PHE A 118 -10.43 -0.81 18.73
CA PHE A 118 -10.50 -1.52 20.00
C PHE A 118 -9.74 -0.89 21.19
N PHE A 119 -8.86 0.08 20.96
CA PHE A 119 -8.32 0.92 22.02
C PHE A 119 -9.33 2.03 22.35
N ASN A 120 -9.94 1.96 23.53
CA ASN A 120 -11.04 2.85 23.93
C ASN A 120 -10.84 3.31 25.38
N GLY A 121 -10.19 4.46 25.52
CA GLY A 121 -9.69 5.01 26.79
C GLY A 121 -8.17 4.83 26.96
N ASN A 122 -7.55 3.94 26.19
CA ASN A 122 -6.10 3.69 26.16
C ASN A 122 -5.48 3.83 24.76
N GLN A 123 -6.20 4.45 23.82
CA GLN A 123 -5.65 4.76 22.50
C GLN A 123 -4.51 5.78 22.62
N ALA A 124 -3.64 5.84 21.60
CA ALA A 124 -2.76 6.97 21.38
C ALA A 124 -3.57 8.30 21.44
N PRO A 125 -3.23 9.24 22.34
CA PRO A 125 -3.87 10.55 22.37
C PRO A 125 -3.51 11.41 21.16
N GLU A 126 -2.22 11.46 20.83
CA GLU A 126 -1.70 12.18 19.67
C GLU A 126 -0.60 11.37 19.00
N VAL A 127 -0.40 11.62 17.70
CA VAL A 127 0.61 10.95 16.87
C VAL A 127 1.34 11.96 15.98
N ALA A 128 2.60 11.64 15.63
CA ALA A 128 3.35 12.35 14.60
C ALA A 128 4.17 11.33 13.79
N VAL A 129 4.54 11.69 12.55
CA VAL A 129 5.34 10.84 11.68
C VAL A 129 6.54 11.62 11.15
N GLN A 130 7.71 11.02 11.28
CA GLN A 130 8.94 11.49 10.67
C GLN A 130 9.43 10.53 9.60
N GLY A 131 10.21 11.03 8.65
CA GLY A 131 10.82 10.24 7.59
C GLY A 131 12.28 10.59 7.38
N VAL A 132 13.03 9.62 6.86
CA VAL A 132 14.41 9.81 6.41
C VAL A 132 14.72 8.92 5.21
N PHE A 133 15.61 9.41 4.33
CA PHE A 133 16.26 8.59 3.32
C PHE A 133 17.66 8.23 3.81
N VAL A 134 17.92 6.93 4.01
CA VAL A 134 19.26 6.40 4.26
C VAL A 134 19.48 5.19 3.37
N ASP A 135 20.71 5.00 2.92
CA ASP A 135 21.11 3.76 2.28
C ASP A 135 21.35 2.65 3.32
N ASP A 136 21.51 1.42 2.82
CA ASP A 136 21.64 0.23 3.66
C ASP A 136 22.89 0.27 4.57
N THR A 137 23.92 1.06 4.25
CA THR A 137 25.13 1.17 5.08
C THR A 137 24.89 1.91 6.39
N ARG A 138 23.82 2.73 6.45
CA ARG A 138 23.44 3.53 7.63
C ARG A 138 22.16 3.03 8.31
N GLU A 139 21.59 1.90 7.89
CA GLU A 139 20.34 1.36 8.46
C GLU A 139 20.42 1.18 9.99
N GLU A 140 21.57 0.70 10.50
CA GLU A 140 21.77 0.49 11.94
C GLU A 140 21.69 1.79 12.77
N GLU A 141 22.09 2.94 12.20
CA GLU A 141 22.01 4.23 12.90
C GLU A 141 20.55 4.61 13.20
N THR A 142 19.64 4.27 12.29
CA THR A 142 18.20 4.60 12.39
C THR A 142 17.50 3.90 13.54
N LYS A 143 18.12 2.87 14.15
CA LYS A 143 17.50 2.12 15.24
C LYS A 143 17.48 2.85 16.57
N THR A 144 18.13 4.01 16.67
CA THR A 144 18.28 4.76 17.92
C THR A 144 17.48 6.06 17.91
N ALA A 145 16.84 6.41 19.04
CA ALA A 145 16.15 7.70 19.18
C ALA A 145 17.08 8.89 18.88
N LYS A 146 18.35 8.80 19.32
CA LYS A 146 19.38 9.82 19.10
C LYS A 146 19.56 10.16 17.61
N PHE A 147 19.50 9.19 16.70
CA PHE A 147 19.60 9.46 15.27
C PHE A 147 18.45 10.36 14.82
N TRP A 148 17.21 9.98 15.16
CA TRP A 148 16.01 10.71 14.73
C TRP A 148 15.88 12.10 15.33
N ASP A 149 16.45 12.31 16.51
CA ASP A 149 16.40 13.60 17.20
C ASP A 149 17.50 14.57 16.74
N ASN A 150 18.57 14.09 16.09
CA ASN A 150 19.77 14.89 15.79
C ASN A 150 20.23 14.87 14.32
N ASP A 151 19.84 13.90 13.50
CA ASP A 151 20.25 13.86 12.09
C ASP A 151 19.49 14.92 11.28
N SER A 152 20.24 15.77 10.56
CA SER A 152 19.69 16.88 9.80
C SER A 152 18.85 16.47 8.59
N ASN A 153 18.88 15.19 8.18
CA ASN A 153 18.10 14.67 7.06
C ASN A 153 16.73 14.14 7.49
N VAL A 154 16.45 14.07 8.79
CA VAL A 154 15.14 13.66 9.31
C VAL A 154 14.16 14.80 9.14
N GLU A 155 12.99 14.48 8.59
CA GLU A 155 11.92 15.44 8.34
C GLU A 155 10.60 15.00 8.98
N THR A 156 9.82 15.98 9.44
CA THR A 156 8.44 15.73 9.85
C THR A 156 7.57 15.58 8.60
N ILE A 157 7.04 14.38 8.38
CA ILE A 157 6.06 14.07 7.32
C ILE A 157 4.67 14.51 7.78
N LEU A 158 4.27 14.08 8.98
CA LEU A 158 3.00 14.43 9.60
C LEU A 158 3.29 15.15 10.92
N PRO A 159 2.98 16.45 11.04
CA PRO A 159 3.06 17.15 12.33
C PRO A 159 2.04 16.56 13.29
N LYS A 160 2.22 16.79 14.58
CA LYS A 160 1.38 16.19 15.63
C LYS A 160 -0.12 16.35 15.37
N GLN A 161 -0.86 15.25 15.41
CA GLN A 161 -2.32 15.17 15.23
C GLN A 161 -2.97 14.44 16.39
N GLU A 162 -4.17 14.85 16.78
CA GLU A 162 -4.98 14.16 17.78
C GLU A 162 -5.62 12.88 17.22
N CYS A 163 -5.80 11.90 18.09
CA CYS A 163 -6.48 10.64 17.83
C CYS A 163 -7.62 10.42 18.83
N GLY A 164 -8.75 9.94 18.32
CA GLY A 164 -9.90 9.48 19.08
C GLY A 164 -9.91 7.97 19.34
N PRO A 165 -10.79 7.50 20.25
CA PRO A 165 -10.88 6.10 20.62
C PRO A 165 -11.49 5.24 19.51
N SER A 166 -10.91 4.06 19.28
CA SER A 166 -11.46 2.99 18.44
C SER A 166 -12.00 3.43 17.08
N GLN A 167 -11.22 4.22 16.35
CA GLN A 167 -11.60 4.72 15.03
C GLN A 167 -10.39 4.88 14.10
N ARG A 168 -10.68 5.00 12.80
CA ARG A 168 -9.68 5.30 11.78
C ARG A 168 -9.50 6.82 11.64
N HIS A 169 -8.27 7.25 11.54
CA HIS A 169 -7.88 8.64 11.31
C HIS A 169 -7.08 8.71 10.03
N GLY A 170 -7.51 9.52 9.07
CA GLY A 170 -6.78 9.75 7.84
C GLY A 170 -6.31 11.19 7.74
N TRP A 171 -5.11 11.38 7.22
CA TRP A 171 -4.55 12.70 6.93
C TRP A 171 -3.94 12.73 5.54
N LEU A 172 -4.47 13.62 4.70
CA LEU A 172 -3.93 13.92 3.39
C LEU A 172 -2.92 15.06 3.53
N LEU A 173 -1.70 14.84 3.04
CA LEU A 173 -0.70 15.91 3.01
C LEU A 173 -1.08 16.96 1.96
N PRO A 174 -0.64 18.22 2.14
CA PRO A 174 -1.01 19.29 1.21
C PRO A 174 -0.52 19.02 -0.23
N LYS A 175 0.61 18.32 -0.33
CA LYS A 175 1.09 17.68 -1.55
C LYS A 175 1.84 16.40 -1.20
N THR A 176 1.96 15.50 -2.17
CA THR A 176 2.92 14.39 -2.08
C THR A 176 4.32 14.94 -1.81
N THR A 177 5.08 14.31 -0.92
CA THR A 177 6.41 14.79 -0.53
C THR A 177 7.36 14.85 -1.73
N ASP A 178 8.15 15.92 -1.84
CA ASP A 178 9.13 16.04 -2.93
C ASP A 178 10.27 15.00 -2.77
N LYS A 179 10.66 14.75 -1.52
CA LYS A 179 11.66 13.76 -1.12
C LYS A 179 11.03 12.39 -0.97
N ALA A 180 11.80 11.38 -1.35
CA ALA A 180 11.50 9.99 -1.05
C ALA A 180 12.11 9.62 0.31
N TYR A 181 11.48 8.67 0.99
CA TYR A 181 11.94 8.12 2.26
C TYR A 181 12.18 6.62 2.13
N THR A 182 13.02 6.09 3.02
CA THR A 182 13.34 4.65 3.13
C THR A 182 12.89 4.11 4.50
N HIS A 183 12.81 5.00 5.48
CA HIS A 183 12.46 4.72 6.85
C HIS A 183 11.50 5.79 7.37
N VAL A 184 10.63 5.39 8.28
CA VAL A 184 9.77 6.31 9.04
C VAL A 184 9.82 6.01 10.53
N ARG A 185 9.63 7.06 11.35
CA ARG A 185 9.41 6.94 12.79
C ARG A 185 8.00 7.43 13.11
N LEU A 186 7.17 6.54 13.63
CA LEU A 186 5.90 6.91 14.24
C LEU A 186 6.15 7.29 15.70
N GLN A 187 5.57 8.41 16.14
CA GLN A 187 5.62 8.90 17.51
C GLN A 187 4.20 8.88 18.09
N MET A 188 4.05 8.39 19.32
CA MET A 188 2.79 8.29 20.09
C MET A 188 2.95 9.04 21.40
N PHE A 189 2.12 10.07 21.66
CA PHE A 189 2.31 11.00 22.77
C PHE A 189 1.27 10.81 23.89
N PRO A 190 1.68 10.58 25.16
CA PRO A 190 2.99 10.09 25.59
C PRO A 190 3.13 8.57 25.46
N ASP A 191 2.02 7.84 25.56
CA ASP A 191 1.90 6.39 25.53
C ASP A 191 0.45 5.99 25.16
N GLY A 192 0.20 4.70 24.92
CA GLY A 192 -1.13 4.19 24.57
C GLY A 192 -1.09 3.01 23.60
N GLY A 193 -2.15 2.88 22.79
CA GLY A 193 -2.27 1.83 21.80
C GLY A 193 -2.75 2.29 20.42
N ILE A 194 -2.21 1.65 19.38
CA ILE A 194 -2.51 1.87 17.96
C ILE A 194 -2.68 0.50 17.29
N ALA A 195 -3.78 0.29 16.57
CA ALA A 195 -4.07 -0.98 15.92
C ALA A 195 -3.36 -1.11 14.57
N ARG A 196 -3.41 -0.08 13.71
CA ARG A 196 -2.70 -0.04 12.41
C ARG A 196 -2.09 1.31 12.13
N PHE A 197 -1.02 1.28 11.35
CA PHE A 197 -0.42 2.44 10.70
C PHE A 197 -0.29 2.15 9.21
N ARG A 198 -0.80 3.06 8.37
CA ARG A 198 -0.60 3.05 6.91
C ARG A 198 0.12 4.31 6.48
N LEU A 199 1.06 4.15 5.56
CA LEU A 199 1.80 5.25 4.96
C LEU A 199 1.55 5.23 3.45
N PHE A 200 0.59 6.01 2.99
CA PHE A 200 0.16 6.02 1.61
C PHE A 200 1.05 6.90 0.75
N GLY A 201 1.49 6.40 -0.39
CA GLY A 201 2.36 7.16 -1.27
C GLY A 201 2.69 6.50 -2.59
N GLU A 202 3.62 7.11 -3.30
CA GLU A 202 4.14 6.66 -4.58
C GLU A 202 5.49 5.97 -4.37
N VAL A 203 5.69 4.83 -5.01
CA VAL A 203 6.97 4.13 -4.96
C VAL A 203 7.96 4.82 -5.88
N VAL A 204 9.18 5.00 -5.39
CA VAL A 204 10.33 5.41 -6.20
C VAL A 204 11.19 4.16 -6.39
N PRO A 205 11.01 3.45 -7.52
CA PRO A 205 11.62 2.15 -7.74
C PRO A 205 13.10 2.25 -8.07
N VAL A 206 13.85 1.22 -7.72
CA VAL A 206 15.22 1.02 -8.22
C VAL A 206 15.12 0.10 -9.43
N LEU A 207 15.14 0.70 -10.62
CA LEU A 207 14.99 -0.04 -11.87
C LEU A 207 16.33 -0.66 -12.29
N PRO A 208 16.30 -1.78 -13.04
CA PRO A 208 17.49 -2.34 -13.68
C PRO A 208 18.30 -1.29 -14.44
N GLN A 209 19.63 -1.43 -14.43
CA GLN A 209 20.49 -0.56 -15.24
C GLN A 209 20.39 -0.91 -16.73
N ASP A 210 20.39 -2.21 -17.05
CA ASP A 210 20.15 -2.67 -18.42
C ASP A 210 18.68 -2.42 -18.82
N VAL A 211 18.48 -1.78 -19.96
CA VAL A 211 17.13 -1.50 -20.50
C VAL A 211 16.46 -2.75 -21.04
N ASN A 212 17.24 -3.80 -21.34
CA ASN A 212 16.75 -5.07 -21.86
C ASN A 212 16.46 -6.10 -20.76
N GLU A 213 16.78 -5.79 -19.51
CA GLU A 213 16.48 -6.69 -18.40
C GLU A 213 14.97 -6.84 -18.26
N ILE A 214 14.52 -8.09 -18.16
CA ILE A 214 13.11 -8.43 -17.99
C ILE A 214 12.78 -8.41 -16.50
N PHE A 215 11.79 -7.61 -16.12
CA PHE A 215 11.29 -7.51 -14.76
C PHE A 215 9.76 -7.37 -14.76
N ASP A 216 9.14 -7.51 -13.59
CA ASP A 216 7.70 -7.41 -13.44
C ASP A 216 7.25 -5.94 -13.46
N LEU A 217 6.66 -5.52 -14.57
CA LEU A 217 6.13 -4.19 -14.81
C LEU A 217 4.90 -3.87 -13.95
N ALA A 218 4.18 -4.90 -13.48
CA ALA A 218 2.98 -4.73 -12.66
C ALA A 218 3.27 -4.75 -11.16
N ALA A 219 4.47 -5.19 -10.75
CA ALA A 219 4.82 -5.32 -9.33
C ALA A 219 4.73 -3.98 -8.59
N THR A 220 4.15 -4.02 -7.38
CA THR A 220 4.02 -2.82 -6.53
C THR A 220 5.37 -2.19 -6.18
N VAL A 221 6.41 -3.01 -5.96
CA VAL A 221 7.79 -2.54 -5.70
C VAL A 221 8.39 -1.77 -6.88
N ASN A 222 7.83 -1.95 -8.08
CA ASN A 222 8.22 -1.23 -9.30
C ASN A 222 7.28 -0.07 -9.64
N GLY A 223 6.30 0.24 -8.76
CA GLY A 223 5.33 1.31 -8.94
C GLY A 223 3.99 0.87 -9.55
N GLY A 224 3.75 -0.43 -9.74
CA GLY A 224 2.46 -0.92 -10.21
C GLY A 224 1.33 -0.72 -9.20
N VAL A 225 0.16 -0.33 -9.67
CA VAL A 225 -1.02 -0.02 -8.84
C VAL A 225 -2.26 -0.68 -9.43
N ALA A 226 -2.97 -1.47 -8.63
CA ALA A 226 -4.31 -1.94 -8.98
C ALA A 226 -5.29 -0.79 -8.76
N ILE A 227 -5.88 -0.23 -9.82
CA ILE A 227 -6.67 1.00 -9.74
C ILE A 227 -8.10 0.69 -9.29
N SER A 228 -8.73 -0.28 -9.94
CA SER A 228 -10.14 -0.61 -9.73
C SER A 228 -10.43 -2.05 -10.13
N CYS A 229 -11.57 -2.55 -9.70
CA CYS A 229 -12.03 -3.90 -9.99
C CYS A 229 -13.57 -3.96 -9.95
N SER A 230 -14.15 -5.02 -10.52
CA SER A 230 -15.61 -5.23 -10.54
C SER A 230 -16.21 -5.56 -9.18
N ASP A 231 -15.56 -6.42 -8.40
CA ASP A 231 -15.99 -6.91 -7.09
C ASP A 231 -14.76 -7.24 -6.21
N GLN A 232 -14.92 -7.17 -4.89
CA GLN A 232 -13.93 -7.68 -3.92
C GLN A 232 -14.69 -8.30 -2.76
N HIS A 233 -14.90 -9.60 -2.80
CA HIS A 233 -15.58 -10.32 -1.73
C HIS A 233 -14.62 -10.65 -0.58
N PHE A 234 -13.47 -11.23 -0.92
CA PHE A 234 -12.39 -11.54 0.00
C PHE A 234 -11.05 -11.11 -0.59
N GLY A 235 -10.14 -10.69 0.30
CA GLY A 235 -8.89 -10.08 -0.11
C GLY A 235 -9.11 -8.75 -0.87
N THR A 236 -8.05 -8.20 -1.46
CA THR A 236 -8.12 -6.97 -2.25
C THR A 236 -7.34 -7.11 -3.55
N LYS A 237 -7.72 -6.33 -4.57
CA LYS A 237 -7.05 -6.21 -5.87
C LYS A 237 -5.56 -5.91 -5.74
N ASP A 238 -5.17 -5.17 -4.70
CA ASP A 238 -3.78 -4.77 -4.46
C ASP A 238 -2.89 -5.98 -4.18
N ASN A 239 -3.48 -7.05 -3.62
CA ASN A 239 -2.76 -8.28 -3.35
C ASN A 239 -2.24 -8.96 -4.62
N LEU A 240 -2.83 -8.70 -5.78
CA LEU A 240 -2.39 -9.27 -7.06
C LEU A 240 -0.95 -8.90 -7.41
N LEU A 241 -0.46 -7.77 -6.89
CA LEU A 241 0.81 -7.15 -7.28
C LEU A 241 1.91 -7.30 -6.21
N LEU A 242 1.61 -8.02 -5.12
CA LEU A 242 2.52 -8.27 -4.00
C LEU A 242 3.60 -9.31 -4.36
N PRO A 243 4.76 -9.29 -3.68
CA PRO A 243 5.79 -10.29 -3.86
C PRO A 243 5.33 -11.69 -3.42
N GLY A 244 6.06 -12.72 -3.88
CA GLY A 244 5.83 -14.12 -3.53
C GLY A 244 4.52 -14.69 -4.08
N ARG A 245 4.02 -15.74 -3.41
CA ARG A 245 2.75 -16.44 -3.73
C ARG A 245 1.74 -16.43 -2.56
N GLY A 246 2.00 -15.60 -1.55
CA GLY A 246 1.19 -15.51 -0.33
C GLY A 246 1.25 -16.77 0.55
N VAL A 247 0.36 -16.83 1.55
CA VAL A 247 0.29 -17.93 2.53
C VAL A 247 -1.03 -18.70 2.51
N ASP A 248 -2.15 -18.05 2.17
CA ASP A 248 -3.49 -18.66 2.09
C ASP A 248 -4.41 -17.86 1.14
N MET A 249 -5.72 -18.11 1.08
CA MET A 249 -6.59 -17.36 0.15
C MET A 249 -6.79 -15.89 0.54
N GLY A 250 -6.57 -15.52 1.81
CA GLY A 250 -6.87 -14.19 2.35
C GLY A 250 -5.95 -13.08 1.83
N ASP A 251 -4.78 -13.45 1.30
CA ASP A 251 -3.82 -12.53 0.66
C ASP A 251 -3.82 -12.63 -0.88
N GLY A 252 -4.94 -13.02 -1.47
CA GLY A 252 -5.24 -12.88 -2.91
C GLY A 252 -6.36 -11.86 -3.17
N TRP A 253 -6.96 -11.92 -4.36
CA TRP A 253 -8.19 -11.22 -4.74
C TRP A 253 -9.25 -12.26 -5.11
N GLU A 254 -10.42 -12.21 -4.46
CA GLU A 254 -11.53 -13.13 -4.70
C GLU A 254 -12.86 -12.38 -4.85
N THR A 255 -13.65 -12.79 -5.83
CA THR A 255 -14.98 -12.24 -6.10
C THR A 255 -16.12 -13.15 -5.68
N LYS A 256 -17.32 -12.59 -5.58
CA LYS A 256 -18.55 -13.35 -5.26
C LYS A 256 -18.87 -14.33 -6.39
N ARG A 257 -19.30 -15.52 -6.00
CA ARG A 257 -19.80 -16.51 -6.94
C ARG A 257 -21.00 -15.97 -7.74
N SER A 258 -20.88 -15.96 -9.05
CA SER A 258 -21.91 -15.50 -9.97
C SER A 258 -22.84 -16.63 -10.44
N ARG A 259 -23.88 -16.28 -11.21
CA ARG A 259 -24.77 -17.23 -11.90
C ARG A 259 -25.11 -16.66 -13.28
N GLY A 260 -24.94 -17.47 -14.32
CA GLY A 260 -25.16 -17.04 -15.72
C GLY A 260 -23.87 -16.56 -16.38
N GLU A 261 -24.02 -15.78 -17.45
CA GLU A 261 -22.89 -15.14 -18.12
C GLU A 261 -22.38 -13.97 -17.28
N HIS A 262 -21.13 -14.02 -16.84
CA HIS A 262 -20.51 -13.05 -15.95
C HIS A 262 -19.00 -13.06 -16.17
N VAL A 263 -18.37 -11.93 -15.87
CA VAL A 263 -16.92 -11.78 -15.76
C VAL A 263 -16.59 -10.83 -14.61
N ASP A 264 -15.48 -11.09 -13.93
CA ASP A 264 -14.89 -10.13 -13.01
C ASP A 264 -13.56 -9.61 -13.55
N TRP A 265 -13.18 -8.40 -13.18
CA TRP A 265 -11.98 -7.77 -13.74
C TRP A 265 -11.25 -6.91 -12.71
N THR A 266 -9.96 -6.71 -12.95
CA THR A 266 -9.12 -5.72 -12.25
C THR A 266 -8.31 -4.94 -13.27
N ILE A 267 -8.30 -3.60 -13.15
CA ILE A 267 -7.47 -2.68 -13.93
C ILE A 267 -6.21 -2.36 -13.12
N ILE A 268 -5.06 -2.50 -13.77
CA ILE A 268 -3.73 -2.33 -13.17
C ILE A 268 -2.97 -1.32 -14.02
N LYS A 269 -2.43 -0.29 -13.38
CA LYS A 269 -1.41 0.59 -13.93
C LYS A 269 -0.05 -0.06 -13.74
N LEU A 270 0.71 -0.16 -14.81
CA LEU A 270 2.09 -0.62 -14.76
C LEU A 270 2.96 0.46 -14.13
N GLY A 271 3.99 0.04 -13.40
CA GLY A 271 4.96 0.95 -12.79
C GLY A 271 5.82 1.69 -13.81
N ILE A 272 5.85 1.18 -15.05
CA ILE A 272 6.51 1.79 -16.20
C ILE A 272 5.44 2.13 -17.25
N PRO A 273 5.30 3.40 -17.66
CA PRO A 273 4.25 3.82 -18.59
C PRO A 273 4.45 3.28 -20.02
N ASP A 274 5.70 3.04 -20.45
CA ASP A 274 6.04 2.51 -21.77
C ASP A 274 6.54 1.06 -21.69
N GLY A 275 5.81 0.20 -21.00
CA GLY A 275 6.18 -1.19 -20.80
C GLY A 275 6.06 -2.03 -22.08
N LEU A 276 7.13 -2.74 -22.46
CA LEU A 276 7.11 -3.77 -23.49
C LEU A 276 6.84 -5.13 -22.83
N ILE A 277 5.67 -5.72 -23.07
CA ILE A 277 5.25 -6.98 -22.43
C ILE A 277 5.85 -8.18 -23.17
N GLU A 278 6.49 -9.09 -22.43
CA GLU A 278 7.12 -10.32 -22.96
C GLU A 278 6.46 -11.59 -22.42
N LYS A 279 5.97 -11.54 -21.17
CA LYS A 279 5.32 -12.69 -20.53
C LYS A 279 4.32 -12.24 -19.47
N ILE A 280 3.17 -12.90 -19.40
CA ILE A 280 2.19 -12.69 -18.33
C ILE A 280 2.09 -13.96 -17.50
N VAL A 281 2.04 -13.82 -16.17
CA VAL A 281 1.78 -14.93 -15.25
C VAL A 281 0.54 -14.64 -14.44
N VAL A 282 -0.41 -15.58 -14.44
CA VAL A 282 -1.58 -15.55 -13.55
C VAL A 282 -1.45 -16.69 -12.55
N ASP A 283 -1.26 -16.35 -11.28
CA ASP A 283 -1.09 -17.32 -10.20
C ASP A 283 -2.41 -17.51 -9.44
N THR A 284 -2.84 -18.75 -9.30
CA THR A 284 -4.05 -19.15 -8.57
C THR A 284 -3.71 -19.86 -7.25
N ALA A 285 -2.50 -19.65 -6.72
CA ALA A 285 -2.05 -20.26 -5.47
C ALA A 285 -3.13 -20.18 -4.38
N HIS A 286 -3.33 -21.28 -3.66
CA HIS A 286 -4.32 -21.48 -2.59
C HIS A 286 -5.80 -21.48 -3.02
N PHE A 287 -6.15 -21.03 -4.22
CA PHE A 287 -7.50 -21.13 -4.76
C PHE A 287 -7.71 -22.50 -5.40
N ARG A 288 -8.19 -23.47 -4.61
CA ARG A 288 -8.28 -24.88 -5.02
C ARG A 288 -9.65 -25.30 -5.52
N GLY A 289 -10.71 -24.70 -4.99
CA GLY A 289 -12.10 -24.98 -5.36
C GLY A 289 -12.83 -23.78 -5.96
N ASN A 290 -12.20 -22.62 -5.97
CA ASN A 290 -12.75 -21.32 -6.34
C ASN A 290 -11.77 -20.51 -7.21
N PHE A 291 -10.84 -21.16 -7.91
CA PHE A 291 -10.08 -20.53 -8.99
C PHE A 291 -11.00 -20.24 -10.18
N PRO A 292 -10.71 -19.24 -11.01
CA PRO A 292 -11.53 -18.96 -12.19
C PRO A 292 -11.46 -20.11 -13.20
N GLN A 293 -12.50 -20.27 -14.01
CA GLN A 293 -12.49 -21.27 -15.08
C GLN A 293 -11.53 -20.87 -16.19
N LYS A 294 -11.50 -19.57 -16.52
CA LYS A 294 -10.60 -18.98 -17.50
C LYS A 294 -10.13 -17.60 -17.06
N VAL A 295 -9.03 -17.17 -17.67
CA VAL A 295 -8.55 -15.79 -17.59
C VAL A 295 -8.28 -15.23 -18.98
N GLN A 296 -8.42 -13.92 -19.09
CA GLN A 296 -8.22 -13.13 -20.31
C GLN A 296 -7.52 -11.84 -19.89
N VAL A 297 -6.67 -11.29 -20.76
CA VAL A 297 -5.96 -10.05 -20.46
C VAL A 297 -6.06 -9.08 -21.62
N PHE A 298 -6.34 -7.83 -21.27
CA PHE A 298 -6.28 -6.69 -22.17
C PHE A 298 -5.16 -5.75 -21.73
N ALA A 299 -4.64 -4.95 -22.65
CA ALA A 299 -3.68 -3.90 -22.37
C ALA A 299 -4.11 -2.58 -23.05
N ALA A 300 -3.66 -1.45 -22.50
CA ALA A 300 -3.91 -0.13 -23.05
C ALA A 300 -2.67 0.77 -22.94
N PRO A 301 -2.46 1.71 -23.88
CA PRO A 301 -1.37 2.69 -23.81
C PRO A 301 -1.40 3.50 -22.51
N ALA A 302 -0.26 4.09 -22.13
CA ALA A 302 -0.24 5.02 -21.01
C ALA A 302 -1.09 6.26 -21.26
N SER A 303 -1.73 6.71 -20.19
CA SER A 303 -2.57 7.90 -20.09
C SER A 303 -2.56 8.38 -18.64
N GLU A 304 -2.95 9.64 -18.42
CA GLU A 304 -3.03 10.19 -17.05
C GLU A 304 -4.08 9.43 -16.21
N ILE A 305 -5.18 9.04 -16.84
CA ILE A 305 -6.31 8.34 -16.21
C ILE A 305 -6.46 6.98 -16.87
N ALA A 306 -6.64 5.94 -16.05
CA ALA A 306 -6.92 4.59 -16.55
C ALA A 306 -8.19 4.57 -17.42
N PRO A 307 -8.19 3.85 -18.55
CA PRO A 307 -9.41 3.62 -19.32
C PRO A 307 -10.48 2.94 -18.47
N GLY A 308 -11.75 3.31 -18.65
CA GLY A 308 -12.87 2.59 -18.03
C GLY A 308 -12.93 1.14 -18.48
N SER A 309 -13.55 0.23 -17.71
CA SER A 309 -13.56 -1.21 -17.99
C SER A 309 -14.09 -1.57 -19.38
N ASP A 310 -15.05 -0.81 -19.90
CA ASP A 310 -15.70 -1.04 -21.20
C ASP A 310 -15.15 -0.12 -22.31
N SER A 311 -14.00 0.55 -22.09
CA SER A 311 -13.39 1.42 -23.09
C SER A 311 -12.96 0.65 -24.34
N GLY A 312 -13.08 1.28 -25.50
CA GLY A 312 -12.54 0.79 -26.77
C GLY A 312 -11.01 0.84 -26.86
N ASP A 313 -10.35 1.50 -25.90
CA ASP A 313 -8.88 1.59 -25.84
C ASP A 313 -8.21 0.26 -25.46
N TRP A 314 -8.98 -0.67 -24.87
CA TRP A 314 -8.48 -1.97 -24.47
C TRP A 314 -8.21 -2.86 -25.68
N VAL A 315 -6.95 -3.28 -25.82
CA VAL A 315 -6.52 -4.26 -26.81
C VAL A 315 -6.43 -5.63 -26.15
N GLU A 316 -7.11 -6.64 -26.70
CA GLU A 316 -6.97 -8.02 -26.22
C GLU A 316 -5.56 -8.53 -26.52
N VAL A 317 -4.79 -8.84 -25.47
CA VAL A 317 -3.43 -9.39 -25.57
C VAL A 317 -3.36 -10.86 -25.22
N LEU A 318 -4.32 -11.37 -24.47
CA LEU A 318 -4.47 -12.80 -24.16
C LEU A 318 -5.95 -13.19 -24.25
N LYS A 319 -6.29 -13.99 -25.26
CA LYS A 319 -7.62 -14.61 -25.41
C LYS A 319 -7.96 -15.52 -24.22
N PRO A 320 -9.25 -15.79 -23.91
CA PRO A 320 -9.64 -16.62 -22.77
C PRO A 320 -8.93 -17.99 -22.70
N GLN A 321 -8.00 -18.12 -21.74
CA GLN A 321 -7.24 -19.33 -21.47
C GLN A 321 -7.80 -20.07 -20.26
N LYS A 322 -7.82 -21.41 -20.31
CA LYS A 322 -8.26 -22.23 -19.16
C LYS A 322 -7.23 -22.14 -18.03
N THR A 323 -7.72 -22.03 -16.81
CA THR A 323 -6.91 -22.07 -15.58
C THR A 323 -7.18 -23.34 -14.78
N GLY A 324 -6.27 -23.66 -13.87
CA GLY A 324 -6.33 -24.75 -12.90
C GLY A 324 -6.15 -24.25 -11.47
N PRO A 325 -6.32 -25.13 -10.48
CA PRO A 325 -6.16 -24.79 -9.07
C PRO A 325 -4.69 -24.69 -8.65
N ASP A 326 -4.39 -23.74 -7.76
CA ASP A 326 -3.13 -23.70 -7.00
C ASP A 326 -1.85 -23.70 -7.87
N ALA A 327 -1.90 -23.04 -9.03
CA ALA A 327 -0.85 -23.07 -10.04
C ALA A 327 -0.53 -21.68 -10.61
N GLU A 328 0.74 -21.49 -11.01
CA GLU A 328 1.17 -20.40 -11.88
C GLU A 328 0.87 -20.78 -13.33
N HIS A 329 0.18 -19.90 -14.05
CA HIS A 329 -0.12 -20.03 -15.46
C HIS A 329 0.70 -19.00 -16.24
N GLU A 330 1.68 -19.47 -17.00
CA GLU A 330 2.56 -18.60 -17.78
C GLU A 330 2.09 -18.52 -19.23
N TYR A 331 2.08 -17.30 -19.77
CA TYR A 331 1.66 -16.99 -21.13
C TYR A 331 2.74 -16.16 -21.81
N GLY A 332 3.40 -16.71 -22.82
CA GLY A 332 4.42 -16.03 -23.62
C GLY A 332 3.97 -15.80 -25.07
N ASN A 333 4.95 -15.57 -25.95
CA ASN A 333 4.74 -15.24 -27.37
C ASN A 333 3.97 -16.29 -28.16
N GLU A 334 3.84 -17.52 -27.66
CA GLU A 334 3.06 -18.59 -28.26
C GLU A 334 1.53 -18.38 -28.17
N VAL A 335 1.07 -17.53 -27.25
CA VAL A 335 -0.36 -17.22 -27.06
C VAL A 335 -0.67 -15.74 -26.88
N LEU A 336 0.32 -14.91 -26.56
CA LEU A 336 0.16 -13.47 -26.48
C LEU A 336 0.07 -12.88 -27.90
N GLU A 337 -0.93 -12.03 -28.11
CA GLU A 337 -1.14 -11.31 -29.36
C GLU A 337 -0.93 -9.82 -29.14
N ARG A 338 -0.46 -9.10 -30.17
CA ARG A 338 -0.33 -7.63 -30.15
C ARG A 338 0.57 -7.08 -29.04
N VAL A 339 1.54 -7.85 -28.57
CA VAL A 339 2.54 -7.39 -27.58
C VAL A 339 3.89 -7.03 -28.20
N GLU A 340 4.24 -7.61 -29.35
CA GLU A 340 5.55 -7.42 -29.98
C GLU A 340 5.72 -5.98 -30.49
N GLY A 341 6.66 -5.24 -29.88
CA GLY A 341 6.96 -3.85 -30.23
C GLY A 341 5.95 -2.82 -29.72
N GLU A 342 4.85 -3.25 -29.11
CA GLU A 342 3.77 -2.41 -28.59
C GLU A 342 4.03 -2.00 -27.13
N ARG A 343 3.67 -0.76 -26.81
CA ARG A 343 3.92 -0.16 -25.49
C ARG A 343 2.63 0.02 -24.73
N TYR A 344 2.63 -0.45 -23.49
CA TYR A 344 1.46 -0.41 -22.62
C TYR A 344 1.78 0.24 -21.28
N GLY A 345 0.81 0.99 -20.77
CA GLY A 345 0.85 1.57 -19.42
C GLY A 345 -0.18 0.95 -18.47
N PHE A 346 -1.13 0.20 -19.00
CA PHE A 346 -2.17 -0.48 -18.22
C PHE A 346 -2.41 -1.89 -18.72
N VAL A 347 -2.80 -2.77 -17.80
CA VAL A 347 -3.38 -4.08 -18.09
C VAL A 347 -4.70 -4.25 -17.37
N LYS A 348 -5.62 -5.00 -17.97
CA LYS A 348 -6.89 -5.40 -17.35
C LYS A 348 -6.94 -6.92 -17.33
N LEU A 349 -6.82 -7.49 -16.14
CA LEU A 349 -7.09 -8.91 -15.90
C LEU A 349 -8.59 -9.12 -15.89
N VAL A 350 -9.06 -10.10 -16.65
CA VAL A 350 -10.44 -10.59 -16.60
C VAL A 350 -10.43 -12.05 -16.16
N ILE A 351 -11.25 -12.38 -15.17
CA ILE A 351 -11.49 -13.74 -14.70
C ILE A 351 -12.91 -14.16 -15.08
N ILE A 352 -13.07 -15.42 -15.45
CA ILE A 352 -14.33 -15.93 -16.02
C ILE A 352 -14.73 -17.25 -15.34
N PRO A 353 -15.99 -17.41 -14.90
CA PRO A 353 -16.96 -16.33 -14.73
C PRO A 353 -16.63 -15.43 -13.54
N ASP A 354 -16.06 -16.01 -12.48
CA ASP A 354 -15.69 -15.40 -11.20
C ASP A 354 -14.60 -16.27 -10.54
N GLY A 355 -14.14 -15.90 -9.35
CA GLY A 355 -13.24 -16.73 -8.54
C GLY A 355 -12.13 -15.94 -7.89
N GLY A 356 -11.05 -16.64 -7.54
CA GLY A 356 -9.89 -16.08 -6.86
C GLY A 356 -8.58 -16.22 -7.63
N VAL A 357 -7.79 -15.15 -7.62
CA VAL A 357 -6.45 -15.08 -8.19
C VAL A 357 -5.50 -14.57 -7.12
N LYS A 358 -4.33 -15.20 -7.01
CA LYS A 358 -3.31 -14.82 -6.04
C LYS A 358 -2.47 -13.65 -6.55
N ARG A 359 -1.86 -13.80 -7.72
CA ARG A 359 -0.99 -12.79 -8.34
C ARG A 359 -1.25 -12.65 -9.83
N VAL A 360 -0.95 -11.46 -10.33
CA VAL A 360 -0.66 -11.25 -11.75
C VAL A 360 0.69 -10.60 -11.88
N ARG A 361 1.54 -11.17 -12.72
CA ARG A 361 2.86 -10.62 -13.06
C ARG A 361 2.89 -10.29 -14.54
N VAL A 362 3.41 -9.12 -14.88
CA VAL A 362 3.58 -8.68 -16.27
C VAL A 362 5.06 -8.48 -16.51
N PHE A 363 5.73 -9.55 -16.91
CA PHE A 363 7.15 -9.51 -17.21
C PHE A 363 7.39 -8.83 -18.54
N GLY A 364 8.31 -7.89 -18.54
CA GLY A 364 8.65 -7.10 -19.70
C GLY A 364 9.89 -6.25 -19.44
N LYS A 365 10.14 -5.32 -20.36
CA LYS A 365 11.28 -4.41 -20.30
C LYS A 365 10.82 -2.97 -20.49
N ARG A 366 11.72 -2.03 -20.22
CA ARG A 366 11.48 -0.61 -20.52
C ARG A 366 11.47 -0.43 -22.04
N GLY A 367 10.44 0.20 -22.58
CA GLY A 367 10.44 0.70 -23.94
C GLY A 367 11.34 1.92 -24.11
#